data_AF-A0A0S7F0S8-F1
#
_entry.id   AF-A0A0S7F0S8-F1
#
_cell.length_a   1.000
_cell.length_b   1.000
_cell.length_c   1.000
_cell.angle_alpha   90.00
_cell.angle_beta   90.00
_cell.angle_gamma   90.00
#
_symmetry.space_group_name_H-M   'P 1'
#
loop_
_entity.id
_entity.type
_entity.pdbx_description
1 polymer ?
#
loop_
_entity_poly.entity_id
_entity_poly.type
_entity_poly.pdbx_seq_one_letter_code
_entity_poly.pdbx_strand_id
1 'polypeptide(L)'
;RAVNSYYFRSSATRFRWIQNYYGEQDEWALDDIYIGQQCPNMCHGHGWCDHGHCRCEEGFSGQDCQPSSPLSSSVLSDFESQDALLATWQEVIGGEVVAPDMGCGVVSSGSSL
;
A
#
# COMPACT_ATOMS: atom_id res chain seq x y z
N ARG A 1 -9.54 -7.60 2.91
CA ARG A 1 -10.97 -7.71 3.32
C ARG A 1 -11.07 -7.24 4.76
N ALA A 2 -11.68 -6.08 5.04
CA ALA A 2 -11.81 -5.59 6.42
C ALA A 2 -12.68 -6.57 7.22
N VAL A 3 -12.14 -7.15 8.28
CA VAL A 3 -12.86 -8.07 9.17
C VAL A 3 -13.51 -7.22 10.26
N ASN A 4 -14.84 -7.31 10.40
CA ASN A 4 -15.57 -6.56 11.43
C ASN A 4 -15.03 -6.93 12.83
N SER A 5 -14.57 -5.92 13.56
CA SER A 5 -13.87 -6.09 14.84
C SER A 5 -14.69 -6.67 15.97
N TYR A 6 -16.01 -6.66 15.82
CA TYR A 6 -16.91 -7.23 16.82
C TYR A 6 -16.73 -8.75 16.99
N TYR A 7 -16.48 -9.48 15.90
CA TYR A 7 -16.44 -10.95 15.94
C TYR A 7 -15.19 -11.55 16.59
N PHE A 8 -14.16 -10.74 16.81
CA PHE A 8 -12.92 -11.18 17.45
C PHE A 8 -12.63 -10.46 18.77
N ARG A 9 -13.61 -9.72 19.31
CA ARG A 9 -13.52 -9.15 20.66
C ARG A 9 -13.74 -10.24 21.71
N SER A 10 -12.63 -10.76 22.23
CA SER A 10 -12.59 -11.66 23.36
C SER A 10 -11.31 -11.40 24.16
N SER A 11 -11.31 -11.75 25.44
CA SER A 11 -10.11 -11.72 26.28
C SER A 11 -9.05 -12.75 25.85
N ALA A 12 -9.39 -13.67 24.94
CA ALA A 12 -8.53 -14.78 24.53
C ALA A 12 -8.59 -15.04 23.01
N THR A 13 -8.51 -13.98 22.20
CA THR A 13 -8.46 -14.09 20.73
C THR A 13 -7.06 -14.50 20.25
N ARG A 14 -6.99 -15.40 19.26
CA ARG A 14 -5.73 -15.84 18.63
C ARG A 14 -5.81 -15.68 17.12
N PHE A 15 -4.68 -15.37 16.50
CA PHE A 15 -4.55 -15.19 15.05
C PHE A 15 -3.56 -16.22 14.49
N ARG A 16 -3.77 -16.60 13.23
CA ARG A 16 -2.91 -17.53 12.50
C ARG A 16 -2.86 -17.11 11.04
N TRP A 17 -1.65 -16.95 10.52
CA TRP A 17 -1.39 -16.92 9.09
C TRP A 17 -1.16 -18.36 8.64
N ILE A 18 -1.89 -18.78 7.61
CA ILE A 18 -1.86 -20.14 7.11
C ILE A 18 -1.96 -20.12 5.59
N GLN A 19 -1.03 -20.80 4.95
CA GLN A 19 -1.11 -21.15 3.55
C GLN A 19 -1.72 -22.55 3.44
N ASN A 20 -2.86 -22.68 2.77
CA ASN A 20 -3.57 -23.97 2.66
C ASN A 20 -3.10 -24.80 1.47
N TYR A 21 -2.54 -24.15 0.45
CA TYR A 21 -2.07 -24.75 -0.80
C TYR A 21 -0.67 -24.23 -1.08
N TYR A 22 0.23 -25.11 -1.49
CA TYR A 22 1.65 -24.82 -1.70
C TYR A 22 2.04 -25.22 -3.13
N GLY A 23 2.66 -24.30 -3.87
CA GLY A 23 3.44 -24.57 -5.08
C GLY A 23 4.95 -24.48 -4.81
N GLU A 24 5.78 -24.97 -5.75
CA GLU A 24 7.25 -24.99 -5.60
C GLU A 24 7.91 -23.60 -5.51
N GLN A 25 7.16 -22.52 -5.76
CA GLN A 25 7.67 -21.13 -5.73
C GLN A 25 7.00 -20.24 -4.68
N ASP A 26 6.16 -20.80 -3.81
CA ASP A 26 5.46 -19.97 -2.83
C ASP A 26 6.33 -19.73 -1.59
N GLU A 27 6.95 -18.56 -1.51
CA GLU A 27 7.68 -18.09 -0.34
C GLU A 27 7.01 -16.84 0.24
N TRP A 28 6.82 -16.82 1.57
CA TRP A 28 6.30 -15.65 2.27
C TRP A 28 6.96 -15.53 3.65
N ALA A 29 7.17 -14.30 4.07
CA ALA A 29 7.62 -13.94 5.40
C ALA A 29 6.68 -12.88 5.99
N LEU A 30 6.63 -12.81 7.31
CA LEU A 30 5.96 -11.74 8.03
C LEU A 30 7.01 -11.01 8.85
N ASP A 31 6.86 -9.70 8.95
CA ASP A 31 7.63 -8.86 9.86
C ASP A 31 6.71 -7.82 10.51
N ASP A 32 7.21 -7.15 11.56
CA ASP A 32 6.57 -6.00 12.21
C ASP A 32 5.09 -6.19 12.61
N ILE A 33 4.74 -7.39 13.09
CA ILE A 33 3.36 -7.72 13.48
C ILE A 33 2.98 -7.00 14.79
N TYR A 34 2.04 -6.06 14.70
CA TYR A 34 1.38 -5.45 15.84
C TYR A 34 -0.08 -5.92 15.99
N ILE A 35 -0.38 -6.62 17.09
CA ILE A 35 -1.75 -6.98 17.49
C ILE A 35 -2.00 -6.39 18.87
N GLY A 36 -2.72 -5.27 18.94
CA GLY A 36 -2.92 -4.55 20.19
C GLY A 36 -4.05 -3.53 20.13
N GLN A 37 -4.04 -2.60 21.09
CA GLN A 37 -4.94 -1.45 21.08
C GLN A 37 -4.63 -0.57 19.88
N GLN A 38 -5.66 -0.04 19.23
CA GLN A 38 -5.45 0.84 18.08
C GLN A 38 -4.73 2.13 18.51
N CYS A 39 -3.78 2.57 17.69
CA CYS A 39 -3.28 3.94 17.76
C CYS A 39 -4.38 4.95 17.36
N PRO A 40 -4.25 6.23 17.77
CA PRO A 40 -5.12 7.30 17.29
C PRO A 40 -5.17 7.31 15.76
N ASN A 41 -6.38 7.34 15.20
CA ASN A 41 -6.63 7.36 13.75
C ASN A 41 -5.89 6.27 12.95
N MET A 42 -5.46 5.17 13.58
CA MET A 42 -4.62 4.14 12.96
C MET A 42 -3.36 4.74 12.29
N CYS A 43 -2.76 5.76 12.91
CA CYS A 43 -1.61 6.48 12.36
C CYS A 43 -1.88 7.06 10.96
N HIS A 44 -3.14 7.37 10.64
CA HIS A 44 -3.60 7.82 9.33
C HIS A 44 -3.18 6.93 8.15
N GLY A 45 -2.71 5.69 8.42
CA GLY A 45 -2.15 4.80 7.41
C GLY A 45 -0.74 5.16 6.94
N HIS A 46 -0.05 6.10 7.60
CA HIS A 46 1.28 6.60 7.21
C HIS A 46 2.33 6.34 8.29
N GLY A 47 2.26 5.15 8.89
CA GLY A 47 3.09 4.74 9.99
C GLY A 47 2.58 3.46 10.65
N TRP A 48 3.39 2.90 11.54
CA TRP A 48 3.04 1.71 12.30
C TRP A 48 2.79 2.04 13.77
N CYS A 49 1.93 1.24 14.40
CA CYS A 49 1.58 1.41 15.80
C CYS A 49 2.56 0.63 16.68
N ASP A 50 3.19 1.33 17.62
CA ASP A 50 4.09 0.78 18.63
C ASP A 50 3.52 1.11 20.01
N HIS A 51 2.87 0.12 20.63
CA HIS A 51 2.29 0.23 21.97
C HIS A 51 1.39 1.47 22.20
N GLY A 52 0.58 1.84 21.19
CA GLY A 52 -0.33 3.00 21.26
C GLY A 52 0.28 4.32 20.81
N HIS A 53 1.54 4.32 20.37
CA HIS A 53 2.22 5.46 19.77
C HIS A 53 2.50 5.20 18.29
N CYS A 54 2.31 6.21 17.45
CA CYS A 54 2.60 6.10 16.02
C CYS A 54 4.08 6.34 15.73
N ARG A 55 4.66 5.46 14.91
CA ARG A 55 5.96 5.64 14.26
C ARG A 55 5.70 6.00 12.80
N CYS A 56 5.92 7.26 12.43
CA CYS A 56 5.53 7.77 11.12
C CYS A 56 6.56 7.47 10.04
N GLU A 57 6.08 7.28 8.83
CA GLU A 57 6.87 7.19 7.60
C GLU A 57 7.43 8.56 7.20
N GLU A 58 8.40 8.56 6.28
CA GLU A 58 8.99 9.79 5.75
C GLU A 58 7.92 10.69 5.10
N GLY A 59 8.00 12.00 5.34
CA GLY A 59 7.00 12.98 4.88
C GLY A 59 5.79 13.13 5.81
N PHE A 60 5.62 12.26 6.81
CA PHE A 60 4.53 12.31 7.79
C PHE A 60 5.04 12.56 9.20
N SER A 61 4.26 13.27 10.01
CA SER A 61 4.63 13.63 11.37
C SER A 61 3.41 13.92 12.25
N GLY A 62 3.66 14.24 13.52
CA GLY A 62 2.60 14.43 14.51
C GLY A 62 2.24 13.14 15.26
N GLN A 63 1.22 13.22 16.12
CA GLN A 63 0.85 12.12 17.01
C GLN A 63 0.22 10.93 16.26
N ASP A 64 -0.35 11.19 15.09
CA ASP A 64 -1.10 10.26 14.26
C ASP A 64 -0.66 10.27 12.79
N CYS A 65 0.53 10.79 12.47
CA CYS A 65 1.17 10.75 11.14
C CYS A 65 0.41 11.49 10.03
N GLN A 66 0.15 12.79 10.25
CA GLN A 66 -0.38 13.67 9.23
C GLN A 66 0.72 14.14 8.26
N PRO A 67 0.36 14.55 7.02
CA PRO A 67 1.32 15.09 6.07
C PRO A 67 2.06 16.30 6.65
N SER A 68 3.38 16.29 6.58
CA SER A 68 4.22 17.38 7.07
C SER A 68 4.23 18.60 6.13
N SER A 69 3.79 18.40 4.89
CA SER A 69 3.63 19.42 3.86
C SER A 69 2.36 19.17 3.04
N PRO A 70 1.81 20.19 2.37
CA PRO A 70 0.69 20.01 1.46
C PRO A 70 1.00 18.97 0.37
N LEU A 71 0.06 18.05 0.16
CA LEU A 71 0.15 17.04 -0.90
C LEU A 71 -0.27 17.65 -2.25
N SER A 72 0.22 17.06 -3.34
CA SER A 72 -0.24 17.46 -4.68
C SER A 72 -1.75 17.19 -4.80
N SER A 73 -2.48 18.18 -5.28
CA SER A 73 -3.91 18.07 -5.57
C SER A 73 -4.20 17.52 -6.97
N SER A 74 -3.16 17.22 -7.76
CA SER A 74 -3.31 16.86 -9.17
C SER A 74 -2.23 15.86 -9.58
N VAL A 75 -2.65 14.90 -10.40
CA VAL A 75 -1.79 13.86 -10.98
C VAL A 75 -2.09 13.81 -12.46
N LEU A 76 -1.04 13.81 -13.29
CA LEU A 76 -1.12 13.62 -14.72
C LEU A 76 0.00 12.68 -15.13
N SER A 77 -0.36 11.66 -15.91
CA SER A 77 0.57 10.69 -16.49
C SER A 77 0.15 10.47 -17.93
N ASP A 78 1.04 10.75 -18.87
CA ASP A 78 0.84 10.48 -20.30
C ASP A 78 1.32 9.08 -20.70
N PHE A 79 1.99 8.37 -19.77
CA PHE A 79 2.53 7.02 -19.97
C PHE A 79 3.55 6.93 -21.10
N GLU A 80 4.33 7.98 -21.34
CA GLU A 80 5.41 7.96 -22.34
C GLU A 80 6.81 7.68 -21.74
N SER A 81 6.94 7.74 -20.41
CA SER A 81 8.21 7.58 -19.70
C SER A 81 8.07 6.67 -18.48
N GLN A 82 8.87 5.61 -18.43
CA GLN A 82 8.95 4.71 -17.27
C GLN A 82 9.47 5.44 -16.01
N ASP A 83 10.40 6.38 -16.15
CA ASP A 83 10.91 7.15 -15.01
C ASP A 83 9.83 8.07 -14.43
N ALA A 84 9.03 8.72 -15.28
CA ALA A 84 7.90 9.54 -14.85
C ALA A 84 6.80 8.69 -14.18
N LEU A 85 6.60 7.46 -14.65
CA LEU A 85 5.69 6.49 -14.05
C LEU A 85 6.13 6.16 -12.62
N LEU A 86 7.40 5.81 -12.41
CA LEU A 86 7.94 5.45 -11.09
C LEU A 86 8.01 6.64 -10.11
N ALA A 87 8.12 7.87 -10.62
CA ALA A 87 8.08 9.08 -9.79
C ALA A 87 6.65 9.45 -9.34
N THR A 88 5.64 9.08 -10.12
CA THR A 88 4.25 9.51 -9.90
C THR A 88 3.42 8.45 -9.17
N TRP A 89 3.65 7.17 -9.47
CA TRP A 89 2.87 6.05 -8.97
C TRP A 89 3.69 5.25 -7.96
N GLN A 90 3.12 5.05 -6.76
CA GLN A 90 3.78 4.29 -5.70
C GLN A 90 3.96 2.80 -6.07
N GLU A 91 3.04 2.22 -6.83
CA GLU A 91 3.11 0.84 -7.28
C GLU A 91 2.34 0.65 -8.60
N VAL A 92 2.86 -0.20 -9.48
CA VAL A 92 2.21 -0.65 -10.72
C VAL A 92 2.30 -2.16 -10.76
N ILE A 93 1.14 -2.85 -10.69
CA ILE A 93 1.07 -4.31 -10.61
C ILE A 93 0.45 -4.87 -11.89
N GLY A 94 1.18 -5.73 -12.59
CA GLY A 94 0.67 -6.48 -13.75
C GLY A 94 0.44 -5.66 -15.03
N GLY A 95 0.81 -4.37 -15.02
CA GLY A 95 0.80 -3.50 -16.20
C GLY A 95 2.22 -3.13 -16.62
N GLU A 96 2.39 -2.86 -17.91
CA GLU A 96 3.65 -2.41 -18.50
C GLU A 96 3.35 -1.32 -19.54
N VAL A 97 4.12 -0.23 -19.51
CA VAL A 97 4.01 0.83 -20.51
C VAL A 97 4.57 0.33 -21.83
N VAL A 98 3.73 0.20 -22.84
CA VAL A 98 4.10 -0.34 -24.15
C VAL A 98 3.74 0.61 -25.28
N ALA A 99 4.55 0.57 -26.35
CA ALA A 99 4.29 1.31 -27.58
C ALA A 99 3.06 0.74 -28.33
N PRO A 100 2.41 1.54 -29.20
CA PRO A 100 1.18 1.13 -29.89
C PRO A 100 1.25 -0.19 -30.66
N ASP A 101 2.42 -0.51 -31.21
CA ASP A 101 2.67 -1.72 -32.01
C ASP A 101 2.90 -2.98 -31.16
N MET A 102 3.23 -2.80 -29.88
CA MET A 102 3.43 -3.90 -28.92
C MET A 102 2.23 -4.11 -27.99
N GLY A 103 1.33 -3.13 -27.90
CA GLY A 103 0.17 -3.13 -27.02
C GLY A 103 -1.18 -3.16 -27.75
N CYS A 104 -2.16 -2.49 -27.14
CA CYS A 104 -3.54 -2.41 -27.64
C CYS A 104 -3.74 -1.30 -28.70
N GLY A 105 -2.68 -0.89 -29.39
CA GLY A 105 -2.73 0.30 -30.25
C GLY A 105 -2.73 1.60 -29.45
N VAL A 106 -3.08 2.70 -30.11
CA VAL A 106 -3.17 4.02 -29.48
C VAL A 106 -4.47 4.14 -28.70
N VAL A 107 -4.38 4.31 -27.37
CA VAL A 107 -5.54 4.56 -26.50
C VAL A 107 -5.91 6.05 -26.49
N SER A 108 -4.92 6.92 -26.29
CA SER A 108 -5.09 8.38 -26.35
C SER A 108 -4.05 9.01 -27.29
N SER A 109 -2.78 8.84 -26.97
CA SER A 109 -1.64 9.19 -27.81
C SER A 109 -0.48 8.30 -27.42
N GLY A 110 0.41 8.00 -28.37
CA GLY A 110 1.65 7.26 -28.12
C GLY A 110 1.48 6.01 -27.25
N SER A 111 2.37 5.84 -26.29
CA SER A 111 2.48 4.65 -25.45
C SER A 111 1.37 4.61 -24.38
N SER A 112 1.07 3.42 -23.87
CA SER A 112 0.02 3.24 -22.85
C SER A 112 0.39 2.14 -21.86
N LEU A 113 -0.08 2.30 -20.61
CA LEU A 113 -0.06 1.28 -19.57
C LEU A 113 -1.27 0.34 -19.68
#